data_AF-A0A6I2W5Z8-F1
#
_entry.id   AF-A0A6I2W5Z8-F1
#
_cell.length_a   1.000
_cell.length_b   1.000
_cell.length_c   1.000
_cell.angle_alpha   90.00
_cell.angle_beta   90.00
_cell.angle_gamma   90.00
#
_symmetry.space_group_name_H-M   'P 1'
#
loop_
_entity.id
_entity.type
_entity.pdbx_description
1 polymer ?
#
loop_
_entity_poly.entity_id
_entity_poly.type
_entity_poly.pdbx_seq_one_letter_code
_entity_poly.pdbx_strand_id
1 'polypeptide(L)'
;MLAEMAKILEKPRLRGVIHLVMSPISLVAGLILVTIAGELRGRITAGIFTLTAVTLFTCSALYHRVKWKPGPHALWRRIDHANIPILIAGTYTPFAIFLLEKNQAIILLSAVWGGALAAAVFRIAWINAPRWLYVPIYIALGWAAVFYLPTFWKVGGVAVFVLILTGGVLYSAGGIIYALKKPNFSINWFGFHELFHAMTAAAFLTHFAAAVIVIIR
;
A
#
# COMPACT_ATOMS: atom_id res chain seq x y z
N MET A 1 8.13 -11.34 -40.70
CA MET A 1 6.71 -11.45 -40.34
C MET A 1 6.45 -12.14 -39.00
N LEU A 2 6.80 -13.43 -38.78
CA LEU A 2 6.59 -14.09 -37.46
C LEU A 2 7.54 -13.60 -36.34
N ALA A 3 8.75 -13.15 -36.67
CA ALA A 3 9.68 -12.52 -35.71
C ALA A 3 9.23 -11.10 -35.27
N GLU A 4 8.37 -10.45 -36.05
CA GLU A 4 7.80 -9.12 -35.74
C GLU A 4 6.57 -9.20 -34.84
N MET A 5 5.79 -10.29 -34.95
CA MET A 5 4.61 -10.52 -34.11
C MET A 5 4.96 -11.01 -32.69
N ALA A 6 6.21 -11.42 -32.47
CA ALA A 6 6.74 -11.89 -31.19
C ALA A 6 7.61 -10.84 -30.47
N LYS A 7 7.38 -9.55 -30.69
CA LYS A 7 7.54 -8.59 -29.58
C LYS A 7 6.45 -8.92 -28.55
N ILE A 8 6.63 -10.04 -27.83
CA ILE A 8 6.08 -10.19 -26.49
C ILE A 8 6.47 -8.88 -25.83
N LEU A 9 5.49 -8.01 -25.54
CA LEU A 9 5.75 -6.73 -24.90
C LEU A 9 6.52 -7.03 -23.62
N GLU A 10 7.86 -6.91 -23.68
CA GLU A 10 8.72 -7.20 -22.56
C GLU A 10 8.27 -6.30 -21.42
N LYS A 11 8.24 -6.85 -20.20
CA LYS A 11 7.93 -6.02 -19.02
C LYS A 11 8.87 -4.81 -19.03
N PRO A 12 8.36 -3.58 -18.84
CA PRO A 12 9.22 -2.41 -18.83
C PRO A 12 10.35 -2.59 -17.81
N ARG A 13 11.55 -2.10 -18.15
CA ARG A 13 12.79 -2.34 -17.40
C ARG A 13 12.71 -1.89 -15.94
N LEU A 14 11.93 -0.84 -15.66
CA LEU A 14 11.76 -0.29 -14.32
C LEU A 14 10.66 -0.98 -13.49
N ARG A 15 9.98 -2.01 -14.03
CA ARG A 15 8.98 -2.79 -13.29
C ARG A 15 9.56 -3.28 -11.96
N GLY A 16 8.94 -2.89 -10.85
CA GLY A 16 9.34 -3.30 -9.50
C GLY A 16 10.55 -2.56 -8.91
N VAL A 17 11.24 -1.68 -9.64
CA VAL A 17 12.43 -0.97 -9.12
C VAL A 17 12.05 -0.03 -7.97
N ILE A 18 10.93 0.68 -8.09
CA ILE A 18 10.46 1.60 -7.03
C ILE A 18 10.24 0.84 -5.72
N HIS A 19 9.55 -0.30 -5.76
CA HIS A 19 9.30 -1.10 -4.56
C HIS A 19 10.58 -1.77 -4.03
N LEU A 20 11.53 -2.11 -4.91
CA LEU A 20 12.86 -2.58 -4.48
C LEU A 20 13.60 -1.52 -3.68
N VAL A 21 13.53 -0.24 -4.08
CA VAL A 21 14.14 0.88 -3.35
C VAL A 21 13.35 1.20 -2.07
N MET A 22 12.02 1.17 -2.13
CA MET A 22 11.17 1.46 -0.97
C MET A 22 11.26 0.41 0.13
N SER A 23 11.54 -0.85 -0.19
CA SER A 23 11.69 -1.93 0.80
C SER A 23 12.70 -1.56 1.92
N PRO A 24 14.00 -1.32 1.64
CA PRO A 24 14.96 -0.93 2.68
C PRO A 24 14.66 0.44 3.29
N ILE A 25 14.14 1.42 2.51
CA ILE A 25 13.78 2.74 3.04
C ILE A 25 12.68 2.62 4.10
N SER A 26 11.61 1.88 3.81
CA SER A 26 10.50 1.67 4.75
C SER A 26 10.95 0.93 6.02
N LEU A 27 11.90 0.00 5.90
CA LEU A 27 12.44 -0.73 7.04
C LEU A 27 13.23 0.20 7.94
N VAL A 28 14.20 0.93 7.39
CA VAL A 28 15.07 1.83 8.17
C VAL A 28 14.25 2.95 8.79
N ALA A 29 13.42 3.64 8.00
CA ALA A 29 12.59 4.74 8.50
C ALA A 29 11.60 4.27 9.57
N GLY A 30 10.99 3.10 9.36
CA GLY A 30 10.07 2.51 10.33
C GLY A 30 10.75 2.07 11.63
N LEU A 31 11.95 1.46 11.56
CA LEU A 31 12.74 1.12 12.74
C LEU A 31 13.14 2.38 13.52
N ILE A 32 13.56 3.44 12.83
CA ILE A 32 13.85 4.74 13.47
C ILE A 32 12.61 5.23 14.22
N LEU A 33 11.42 5.23 13.58
CA LEU A 33 10.17 5.66 14.22
C LEU A 33 9.82 4.80 15.44
N VAL A 34 9.99 3.48 15.36
CA VAL A 34 9.80 2.57 16.50
C VAL A 34 10.77 2.90 17.64
N THR A 35 12.03 3.22 17.35
CA THR A 35 13.04 3.54 18.37
C THR A 35 12.77 4.88 19.05
N ILE A 36 12.39 5.90 18.30
CA ILE A 36 12.17 7.25 18.85
C ILE A 36 10.78 7.44 19.47
N ALA A 37 9.83 6.54 19.22
CA ALA A 37 8.52 6.57 19.87
C ALA A 37 8.68 6.38 21.39
N GLY A 38 8.26 7.40 22.15
CA GLY A 38 8.42 7.43 23.61
C GLY A 38 7.54 6.40 24.33
N GLU A 39 6.33 6.18 23.85
CA GLU A 39 5.34 5.32 24.49
C GLU A 39 5.24 3.93 23.82
N LEU A 40 4.90 2.91 24.61
CA LEU A 40 4.73 1.54 24.12
C LEU A 40 3.67 1.45 23.00
N ARG A 41 2.54 2.17 23.13
CA ARG A 41 1.50 2.19 22.07
C ARG A 41 2.03 2.76 20.75
N GLY A 42 2.92 3.77 20.82
CA GLY A 42 3.59 4.34 19.66
C GLY A 42 4.50 3.33 18.98
N ARG A 43 5.30 2.60 19.77
CA ARG A 43 6.19 1.54 19.25
C ARG A 43 5.42 0.41 18.58
N ILE A 44 4.33 -0.06 19.19
CA ILE A 44 3.49 -1.14 18.64
C ILE A 44 2.85 -0.70 17.32
N THR A 45 2.21 0.47 17.30
CA THR A 45 1.51 0.96 16.10
C THR A 45 2.49 1.29 14.96
N ALA A 46 3.64 1.91 15.26
CA ALA A 46 4.74 2.10 14.32
C ALA A 46 5.28 0.76 13.78
N GLY A 47 5.43 -0.24 14.65
CA GLY A 47 5.88 -1.58 14.28
C GLY A 47 4.92 -2.28 13.32
N ILE A 48 3.61 -2.20 13.59
CA ILE A 48 2.57 -2.74 12.71
C ILE A 48 2.59 -2.03 11.35
N PHE A 49 2.61 -0.69 11.34
CA PHE A 49 2.69 0.11 10.11
C PHE A 49 3.95 -0.25 9.28
N THR A 50 5.10 -0.36 9.95
CA THR A 50 6.39 -0.69 9.33
C THR A 50 6.38 -2.10 8.75
N LEU A 51 5.91 -3.08 9.51
CA LEU A 51 5.93 -4.48 9.11
C LEU A 51 5.08 -4.70 7.87
N THR A 52 3.87 -4.12 7.80
CA THR A 52 3.00 -4.28 6.63
C THR A 52 3.58 -3.59 5.40
N ALA A 53 4.22 -2.42 5.56
CA ALA A 53 4.89 -1.71 4.48
C ALA A 53 6.11 -2.45 3.92
N VAL A 54 7.01 -2.89 4.80
CA VAL A 54 8.19 -3.66 4.41
C VAL A 54 7.77 -4.95 3.73
N THR A 55 6.74 -5.63 4.25
CA THR A 55 6.21 -6.86 3.64
C THR A 55 5.70 -6.58 2.24
N LEU A 56 4.86 -5.55 2.05
CA LEU A 56 4.34 -5.18 0.73
C LEU A 56 5.46 -4.85 -0.25
N PHE A 57 6.35 -3.91 0.09
CA PHE A 57 7.39 -3.46 -0.84
C PHE A 57 8.37 -4.59 -1.18
N THR A 58 8.74 -5.41 -0.19
CA THR A 58 9.65 -6.54 -0.39
C THR A 58 9.01 -7.63 -1.25
N CYS A 59 7.79 -8.07 -0.94
CA CYS A 59 7.09 -9.08 -1.74
C CYS A 59 6.87 -8.60 -3.18
N SER A 60 6.55 -7.32 -3.37
CA SER A 60 6.38 -6.72 -4.69
C SER A 60 7.67 -6.63 -5.49
N ALA A 61 8.77 -6.25 -4.83
CA ALA A 61 10.10 -6.27 -5.43
C ALA A 61 10.49 -7.69 -5.86
N LEU A 62 10.32 -8.68 -4.99
CA LEU A 62 10.62 -10.09 -5.30
C LEU A 62 9.77 -10.60 -6.46
N TYR A 63 8.46 -10.33 -6.47
CA TYR A 63 7.58 -10.75 -7.55
C TYR A 63 8.00 -10.20 -8.92
N HIS A 64 8.42 -8.93 -8.96
CA HIS A 64 8.72 -8.25 -10.22
C HIS A 64 10.18 -8.37 -10.69
N ARG A 65 11.15 -8.49 -9.77
CA ARG A 65 12.58 -8.43 -10.09
C ARG A 65 13.22 -9.81 -10.23
N VAL A 66 12.67 -10.83 -9.58
CA VAL A 66 13.21 -12.20 -9.68
C VAL A 66 12.59 -12.93 -10.88
N LYS A 67 13.41 -13.68 -11.61
CA LYS A 67 12.99 -14.53 -12.74
C LYS A 67 12.44 -15.86 -12.22
N TRP A 68 11.20 -15.85 -11.75
CA TRP A 68 10.51 -17.04 -11.25
C TRP A 68 10.12 -18.01 -12.38
N LYS A 69 10.21 -19.31 -12.11
CA LYS A 69 9.54 -20.36 -12.91
C LYS A 69 8.00 -20.19 -12.85
N PRO A 70 7.21 -20.74 -13.79
CA PRO A 70 5.76 -20.48 -13.87
C PRO A 70 4.95 -20.72 -12.58
N GLY A 71 5.19 -21.82 -11.86
CA GLY A 71 4.52 -22.12 -10.59
C GLY A 71 4.81 -21.07 -9.50
N PRO A 72 6.08 -20.87 -9.12
CA PRO A 72 6.46 -19.82 -8.18
C PRO A 72 6.04 -18.41 -8.63
N HIS A 73 6.05 -18.10 -9.92
CA HIS A 73 5.59 -16.81 -10.44
C HIS A 73 4.11 -16.55 -10.10
N ALA A 74 3.27 -17.57 -10.24
CA ALA A 74 1.85 -17.48 -9.86
C ALA A 74 1.67 -17.33 -8.34
N LEU A 75 2.48 -18.02 -7.54
CA LEU A 75 2.45 -17.89 -6.07
C LEU A 75 2.86 -16.47 -5.62
N TRP A 76 3.99 -15.96 -6.12
CA TRP A 76 4.45 -14.61 -5.78
C TRP A 76 3.48 -13.53 -6.24
N ARG A 77 2.76 -13.74 -7.36
CA ARG A 77 1.64 -12.87 -7.77
C ARG A 77 0.50 -12.86 -6.75
N ARG A 78 0.20 -13.99 -6.10
CA ARG A 78 -0.83 -14.05 -5.04
C ARG A 78 -0.35 -13.26 -3.82
N ILE A 79 0.88 -13.53 -3.37
CA ILE A 79 1.47 -12.89 -2.19
C ILE A 79 1.53 -11.37 -2.38
N ASP A 80 2.06 -10.90 -3.52
CA ASP A 80 2.17 -9.47 -3.83
C ASP A 80 0.81 -8.76 -3.75
N HIS A 81 -0.22 -9.29 -4.41
CA HIS A 81 -1.54 -8.66 -4.41
C HIS A 81 -2.28 -8.81 -3.07
N ALA A 82 -2.06 -9.90 -2.32
CA ALA A 82 -2.69 -10.14 -1.03
C ALA A 82 -2.18 -9.17 0.05
N ASN A 83 -0.97 -8.63 -0.11
CA ASN A 83 -0.39 -7.67 0.84
C ASN A 83 -0.98 -6.25 0.72
N ILE A 84 -1.59 -5.89 -0.41
CA ILE A 84 -2.21 -4.56 -0.60
C ILE A 84 -3.24 -4.25 0.50
N PRO A 85 -4.27 -5.07 0.73
CA PRO A 85 -5.24 -4.81 1.80
C PRO A 85 -4.61 -4.83 3.20
N ILE A 86 -3.57 -5.64 3.42
CA ILE A 86 -2.86 -5.71 4.70
C ILE A 86 -2.09 -4.42 4.99
N LEU A 87 -1.43 -3.82 3.97
CA LEU A 87 -0.83 -2.49 4.11
C LEU A 87 -1.87 -1.44 4.45
N ILE A 88 -3.04 -1.47 3.82
CA ILE A 88 -4.14 -0.55 4.13
C ILE A 88 -4.49 -0.64 5.62
N ALA A 89 -4.75 -1.83 6.15
CA ALA A 89 -5.08 -2.01 7.57
C ALA A 89 -3.94 -1.59 8.52
N GLY A 90 -2.69 -1.93 8.19
CA GLY A 90 -1.53 -1.48 8.95
C GLY A 90 -1.37 0.04 8.97
N THR A 91 -1.70 0.70 7.85
CA THR A 91 -1.69 2.17 7.71
C THR A 91 -2.69 2.84 8.66
N TYR A 92 -3.89 2.27 8.78
CA TYR A 92 -4.92 2.78 9.70
C TYR A 92 -4.54 2.68 11.18
N THR A 93 -3.68 1.74 11.53
CA THR A 93 -3.41 1.36 12.92
C THR A 93 -2.93 2.52 13.80
N PRO A 94 -1.87 3.28 13.46
CA PRO A 94 -1.47 4.43 14.27
C PRO A 94 -2.53 5.54 14.29
N PHE A 95 -3.20 5.83 13.18
CA PHE A 95 -4.21 6.90 13.14
C PHE A 95 -5.43 6.59 13.99
N ALA A 96 -5.92 5.36 13.96
CA ALA A 96 -7.04 4.95 14.80
C ALA A 96 -6.69 5.04 16.29
N ILE A 97 -5.49 4.59 16.68
CA ILE A 97 -5.07 4.56 18.08
C ILE A 97 -4.77 5.95 18.65
N PHE A 98 -4.22 6.87 17.85
CA PHE A 98 -3.83 8.20 18.33
C PHE A 98 -4.90 9.29 18.11
N LEU A 99 -5.76 9.15 17.10
CA LEU A 99 -6.70 10.22 16.72
C LEU A 99 -8.15 9.94 17.11
N LEU A 100 -8.50 8.72 17.49
CA LEU A 100 -9.87 8.33 17.82
C LEU A 100 -10.03 7.92 19.28
N GLU A 101 -11.24 8.12 19.79
CA GLU A 101 -11.65 7.48 21.04
C GLU A 101 -11.66 5.95 20.91
N LYS A 102 -11.42 5.26 22.03
CA LYS A 102 -11.24 3.80 22.08
C LYS A 102 -12.31 3.01 21.30
N ASN A 103 -13.59 3.32 21.48
CA ASN A 103 -14.67 2.58 20.83
C ASN A 103 -14.66 2.76 19.30
N GLN A 104 -14.41 3.99 18.84
CA GLN A 104 -14.31 4.30 17.40
C GLN A 104 -13.06 3.67 16.79
N ALA A 105 -11.94 3.67 17.52
CA ALA A 105 -10.73 2.97 17.11
C ALA A 105 -10.96 1.46 16.94
N ILE A 106 -11.67 0.81 17.88
CA ILE A 106 -12.02 -0.61 17.78
C ILE A 106 -12.89 -0.86 16.54
N ILE A 107 -13.94 -0.08 16.32
CA ILE A 107 -14.82 -0.23 15.17
C ILE A 107 -14.04 -0.12 13.85
N LEU A 108 -13.24 0.95 13.71
CA LEU A 108 -12.44 1.18 12.51
C LEU A 108 -11.43 0.04 12.31
N LEU A 109 -10.68 -0.34 13.35
CA LEU A 109 -9.64 -1.37 13.24
C LEU A 109 -10.23 -2.75 12.95
N SER A 110 -11.32 -3.14 13.59
CA SER A 110 -12.02 -4.39 13.29
C SER A 110 -12.52 -4.42 11.84
N ALA A 111 -13.09 -3.31 11.35
CA ALA A 111 -13.57 -3.22 9.98
C ALA A 111 -12.42 -3.33 8.97
N VAL A 112 -11.33 -2.55 9.14
CA VAL A 112 -10.24 -2.52 8.15
C VAL A 112 -9.38 -3.78 8.20
N TRP A 113 -9.08 -4.35 9.37
CA TRP A 113 -8.35 -5.60 9.48
C TRP A 113 -9.19 -6.81 9.04
N GLY A 114 -10.46 -6.87 9.44
CA GLY A 114 -11.38 -7.92 9.00
C GLY A 114 -11.58 -7.90 7.48
N GLY A 115 -11.84 -6.71 6.92
CA GLY A 115 -11.93 -6.50 5.48
C GLY A 115 -10.61 -6.82 4.77
N ALA A 116 -9.47 -6.49 5.37
CA ALA A 116 -8.18 -6.78 4.78
C ALA A 116 -7.86 -8.28 4.71
N LEU A 117 -8.14 -9.02 5.78
CA LEU A 117 -8.00 -10.47 5.82
C LEU A 117 -8.93 -11.14 4.82
N ALA A 118 -10.20 -10.73 4.76
CA ALA A 118 -11.14 -11.23 3.77
C ALA A 118 -10.67 -10.97 2.33
N ALA A 119 -10.19 -9.76 2.04
CA ALA A 119 -9.67 -9.38 0.72
C ALA A 119 -8.37 -10.13 0.37
N ALA A 120 -7.49 -10.38 1.34
CA ALA A 120 -6.27 -11.17 1.17
C ALA A 120 -6.59 -12.63 0.87
N VAL A 121 -7.48 -13.26 1.65
CA VAL A 121 -7.96 -14.63 1.43
C VAL A 121 -8.62 -14.76 0.06
N PHE A 122 -9.53 -13.83 -0.29
CA PHE A 122 -10.14 -13.75 -1.61
C PHE A 122 -9.08 -13.73 -2.72
N ARG A 123 -8.03 -12.91 -2.56
CA ARG A 123 -6.98 -12.77 -3.56
C ARG A 123 -6.10 -14.01 -3.70
N ILE A 124 -5.85 -14.70 -2.59
CA ILE A 124 -5.10 -15.96 -2.57
C ILE A 124 -5.93 -17.08 -3.20
N ALA A 125 -7.22 -17.16 -2.90
CA ALA A 125 -8.14 -18.18 -3.42
C ALA A 125 -8.41 -18.00 -4.92
N TRP A 126 -8.61 -16.75 -5.39
CA TRP A 126 -8.95 -16.45 -6.78
C TRP A 126 -7.88 -15.62 -7.49
N ILE A 127 -6.79 -16.29 -7.88
CA ILE A 127 -5.62 -15.65 -8.53
C ILE A 127 -5.96 -14.92 -9.84
N ASN A 128 -6.92 -15.44 -10.61
CA ASN A 128 -7.32 -14.88 -11.90
C ASN A 128 -8.48 -13.87 -11.80
N ALA A 129 -8.90 -13.48 -10.58
CA ALA A 129 -9.93 -12.47 -10.41
C ALA A 129 -9.56 -11.20 -11.20
N PRO A 130 -10.49 -10.62 -11.96
CA PRO A 130 -10.19 -9.48 -12.82
C PRO A 130 -9.94 -8.22 -12.01
N ARG A 131 -9.14 -7.29 -12.55
CA ARG A 131 -8.75 -6.06 -11.84
C ARG A 131 -9.92 -5.18 -11.43
N TRP A 132 -10.94 -5.12 -12.28
CA TRP A 132 -12.15 -4.33 -12.02
C TRP A 132 -12.90 -4.79 -10.77
N LEU A 133 -12.67 -6.03 -10.31
CA LEU A 133 -13.29 -6.55 -9.09
C LEU A 133 -12.48 -6.20 -7.85
N TYR A 134 -11.18 -6.52 -7.84
CA TYR A 134 -10.39 -6.37 -6.61
C TYR A 134 -9.86 -4.94 -6.37
N VAL A 135 -9.67 -4.13 -7.41
CA VAL A 135 -9.20 -2.74 -7.23
C VAL A 135 -10.25 -1.90 -6.48
N PRO A 136 -11.55 -1.93 -6.83
CA PRO A 136 -12.56 -1.22 -6.05
C PRO A 136 -12.66 -1.69 -4.60
N ILE A 137 -12.45 -2.99 -4.32
CA ILE A 137 -12.42 -3.50 -2.93
C ILE A 137 -11.30 -2.81 -2.13
N TYR A 138 -10.11 -2.69 -2.71
CA TYR A 138 -8.98 -2.02 -2.05
C TYR A 138 -9.23 -0.53 -1.86
N ILE A 139 -9.81 0.14 -2.87
CA ILE A 139 -10.17 1.56 -2.77
C ILE A 139 -11.23 1.76 -1.68
N ALA A 140 -12.31 0.97 -1.68
CA ALA A 140 -13.37 1.05 -0.67
C ALA A 140 -12.83 0.84 0.75
N LEU A 141 -12.00 -0.19 0.94
CA LEU A 141 -11.30 -0.43 2.21
C LEU A 141 -10.40 0.75 2.60
N GLY A 142 -9.67 1.30 1.64
CA GLY A 142 -8.80 2.46 1.81
C GLY A 142 -9.53 3.76 2.14
N TRP A 143 -10.81 3.88 1.83
CA TRP A 143 -11.64 5.07 2.14
C TRP A 143 -12.46 4.94 3.42
N ALA A 144 -12.31 3.87 4.22
CA ALA A 144 -12.95 3.76 5.54
C ALA A 144 -12.67 4.96 6.45
N ALA A 145 -11.54 5.65 6.27
CA ALA A 145 -11.15 6.87 6.97
C ALA A 145 -12.11 8.04 6.74
N VAL A 146 -12.89 8.05 5.65
CA VAL A 146 -13.73 9.20 5.26
C VAL A 146 -14.70 9.60 6.38
N PHE A 147 -15.23 8.60 7.10
CA PHE A 147 -16.13 8.81 8.24
C PHE A 147 -15.44 9.46 9.44
N TYR A 148 -14.12 9.39 9.50
CA TYR A 148 -13.28 9.87 10.60
C TYR A 148 -12.44 11.10 10.24
N LEU A 149 -12.47 11.55 8.98
CA LEU A 149 -11.73 12.72 8.50
C LEU A 149 -11.98 14.00 9.33
N PRO A 150 -13.22 14.31 9.77
CA PRO A 150 -13.45 15.46 10.67
C PRO A 150 -12.70 15.34 12.00
N THR A 151 -12.63 14.13 12.56
CA THR A 151 -11.90 13.86 13.81
C THR A 151 -10.40 13.93 13.57
N PHE A 152 -9.89 13.39 12.46
CA PHE A 152 -8.48 13.49 12.09
C PHE A 152 -8.03 14.94 11.92
N TRP A 153 -8.88 15.80 11.35
CA TRP A 153 -8.64 17.24 11.31
C TRP A 153 -8.59 17.85 12.71
N LYS A 154 -9.61 17.62 13.54
CA LYS A 154 -9.74 18.25 14.86
C LYS A 154 -8.63 17.83 15.83
N VAL A 155 -8.28 16.54 15.86
CA VAL A 155 -7.31 15.97 16.80
C VAL A 155 -5.88 16.03 16.24
N GLY A 156 -5.71 15.61 14.99
CA GLY A 156 -4.40 15.55 14.32
C GLY A 156 -3.90 16.89 13.79
N GLY A 157 -4.81 17.84 13.54
CA GLY A 157 -4.50 19.13 12.94
C GLY A 157 -4.39 19.08 11.41
N VAL A 158 -4.24 20.27 10.82
CA VAL A 158 -4.26 20.48 9.36
C VAL A 158 -3.20 19.66 8.64
N ALA A 159 -1.97 19.61 9.17
CA ALA A 159 -0.86 18.90 8.52
C ALA A 159 -1.14 17.39 8.40
N VAL A 160 -1.58 16.74 9.49
CA VAL A 160 -1.93 15.32 9.51
C VAL A 160 -3.07 15.04 8.55
N PHE A 161 -4.13 15.86 8.59
CA PHE A 161 -5.27 15.71 7.70
C PHE A 161 -4.87 15.79 6.22
N VAL A 162 -4.10 16.82 5.83
CA VAL A 162 -3.69 17.01 4.44
C VAL A 162 -2.81 15.87 3.96
N LEU A 163 -1.89 15.38 4.79
CA LEU A 163 -1.03 14.24 4.46
C LEU A 163 -1.84 12.94 4.29
N ILE A 164 -2.81 12.68 5.16
CA ILE A 164 -3.70 11.51 5.06
C ILE A 164 -4.54 11.59 3.78
N LEU A 165 -5.17 12.74 3.53
CA LEU A 165 -6.01 12.96 2.35
C LEU A 165 -5.19 12.84 1.05
N THR A 166 -4.02 13.46 1.01
CA THR A 166 -3.10 13.39 -0.13
C THR A 166 -2.71 11.94 -0.42
N GLY A 167 -2.32 11.18 0.61
CA GLY A 167 -2.00 9.76 0.43
C GLY A 167 -3.19 8.94 -0.04
N GLY A 168 -4.40 9.20 0.48
CA GLY A 168 -5.63 8.54 0.03
C GLY A 168 -5.95 8.81 -1.45
N VAL A 169 -5.77 10.06 -1.90
CA VAL A 169 -5.93 10.45 -3.30
C VAL A 169 -4.87 9.78 -4.18
N LEU A 170 -3.60 9.79 -3.78
CA LEU A 170 -2.50 9.16 -4.52
C LEU A 170 -2.70 7.64 -4.66
N TYR A 171 -3.08 6.93 -3.59
CA TYR A 171 -3.42 5.51 -3.66
C TYR A 171 -4.57 5.24 -4.62
N SER A 172 -5.62 6.06 -4.57
CA SER A 172 -6.79 5.93 -5.44
C SER A 172 -6.42 6.16 -6.91
N ALA A 173 -5.69 7.24 -7.20
CA ALA A 173 -5.21 7.55 -8.53
C ALA A 173 -4.34 6.41 -9.10
N GLY A 174 -3.39 5.90 -8.29
CA GLY A 174 -2.58 4.74 -8.66
C GLY A 174 -3.44 3.50 -8.95
N GLY A 175 -4.41 3.19 -8.10
CA GLY A 175 -5.32 2.06 -8.30
C GLY A 175 -6.14 2.17 -9.59
N ILE A 176 -6.66 3.37 -9.88
CA ILE A 176 -7.39 3.66 -11.13
C ILE A 176 -6.48 3.48 -12.34
N ILE A 177 -5.28 4.05 -12.34
CA ILE A 177 -4.28 3.89 -13.41
C ILE A 177 -3.97 2.40 -13.65
N TYR A 178 -3.80 1.63 -12.56
CA TYR A 178 -3.54 0.20 -12.62
C TYR A 178 -4.71 -0.60 -13.22
N ALA A 179 -5.95 -0.22 -12.90
CA ALA A 179 -7.15 -0.82 -13.48
C ALA A 179 -7.29 -0.49 -14.98
N LEU A 180 -7.08 0.77 -15.36
CA LEU A 180 -7.22 1.27 -16.74
C LEU A 180 -6.08 0.83 -17.68
N LYS A 181 -4.92 0.43 -17.14
CA LYS A 181 -3.72 0.05 -17.91
C LYS A 181 -3.15 1.17 -18.79
N LYS A 182 -3.42 2.42 -18.44
CA LYS A 182 -2.96 3.63 -19.12
C LYS A 182 -2.71 4.74 -18.08
N PRO A 183 -1.85 5.73 -18.39
CA PRO A 183 -1.06 5.89 -19.60
C PRO A 183 0.17 4.97 -19.65
N ASN A 184 0.74 4.78 -20.85
CA ASN A 184 2.06 4.16 -21.03
C ASN A 184 3.00 5.20 -21.65
N PHE A 185 3.93 5.73 -20.87
CA PHE A 185 4.87 6.76 -21.32
C PHE A 185 5.97 6.17 -22.20
N SER A 186 6.46 4.99 -21.83
CA SER A 186 7.45 4.23 -22.59
C SER A 186 7.17 2.75 -22.48
N ILE A 187 7.04 2.09 -23.63
CA ILE A 187 6.82 0.64 -23.74
C ILE A 187 7.95 -0.14 -23.05
N ASN A 188 9.18 0.35 -23.15
CA ASN A 188 10.36 -0.38 -22.69
C ASN A 188 10.80 0.00 -21.27
N TRP A 189 10.41 1.17 -20.76
CA TRP A 189 10.97 1.70 -19.52
C TRP A 189 9.94 1.96 -18.44
N PHE A 190 8.84 2.66 -18.75
CA PHE A 190 7.93 3.19 -17.74
C PHE A 190 6.50 3.28 -18.28
N GLY A 191 5.62 2.42 -17.78
CA GLY A 191 4.20 2.37 -18.14
C GLY A 191 3.28 2.60 -16.94
N PHE A 192 2.01 2.22 -17.11
CA PHE A 192 0.96 2.45 -16.11
C PHE A 192 1.27 1.80 -14.76
N HIS A 193 1.98 0.67 -14.74
CA HIS A 193 2.24 -0.09 -13.51
C HIS A 193 3.41 0.49 -12.74
N GLU A 194 4.43 1.00 -13.43
CA GLU A 194 5.50 1.77 -12.82
C GLU A 194 4.94 3.07 -12.21
N LEU A 195 4.01 3.72 -12.90
CA LEU A 195 3.29 4.86 -12.34
C LEU A 195 2.44 4.47 -11.11
N PHE A 196 1.76 3.31 -11.15
CA PHE A 196 1.07 2.77 -9.98
C PHE A 196 2.02 2.59 -8.79
N HIS A 197 3.18 1.94 -9.00
CA HIS A 197 4.19 1.80 -7.94
C HIS A 197 4.70 3.15 -7.42
N ALA A 198 4.90 4.13 -8.31
CA ALA A 198 5.31 5.48 -7.92
C ALA A 198 4.26 6.17 -7.03
N MET A 199 2.99 6.09 -7.42
CA MET A 199 1.87 6.66 -6.64
C MET A 199 1.71 5.94 -5.30
N THR A 200 1.84 4.62 -5.24
CA THR A 200 1.83 3.84 -3.98
C THR A 200 2.98 4.26 -3.06
N ALA A 201 4.20 4.40 -3.59
CA ALA A 201 5.34 4.85 -2.81
C ALA A 201 5.16 6.29 -2.29
N ALA A 202 4.71 7.21 -3.13
CA ALA A 202 4.42 8.59 -2.73
C ALA A 202 3.33 8.67 -1.66
N ALA A 203 2.24 7.91 -1.83
CA ALA A 203 1.16 7.83 -0.86
C ALA A 203 1.62 7.26 0.50
N PHE A 204 2.45 6.22 0.46
CA PHE A 204 3.07 5.67 1.67
C PHE A 204 3.92 6.74 2.37
N LEU A 205 4.74 7.51 1.65
CA LEU A 205 5.58 8.55 2.25
C LEU A 205 4.75 9.65 2.92
N THR A 206 3.62 10.06 2.33
CA THR A 206 2.73 11.04 2.98
C THR A 206 2.08 10.46 4.24
N HIS A 207 1.65 9.20 4.21
CA HIS A 207 1.08 8.54 5.38
C HIS A 207 2.13 8.27 6.46
N PHE A 208 3.36 7.93 6.07
CA PHE A 208 4.47 7.76 7.00
C PHE A 208 4.79 9.09 7.69
N ALA A 209 4.86 10.21 6.97
CA ALA A 209 5.04 11.52 7.55
C ALA A 209 3.92 11.89 8.54
N ALA A 210 2.66 11.57 8.21
CA ALA A 210 1.55 11.75 9.14
C ALA A 210 1.69 10.85 10.38
N ALA A 211 2.10 9.59 10.20
CA ALA A 211 2.32 8.64 11.29
C ALA A 211 3.42 9.13 12.25
N VAL A 212 4.52 9.66 11.71
CA VAL A 212 5.60 10.29 12.49
C VAL A 212 5.03 11.43 13.35
N ILE A 213 4.25 12.34 12.76
CA ILE A 213 3.67 13.48 13.50
C ILE A 213 2.77 13.00 14.63
N VAL A 214 1.88 12.03 14.40
CA VAL A 214 0.92 11.59 15.43
C VAL A 214 1.54 10.72 16.52
N ILE A 215 2.62 9.99 16.22
CA ILE A 215 3.27 9.07 17.17
C ILE A 215 4.29 9.79 18.07
N ILE A 216 4.98 10.81 17.54
CA ILE A 216 6.03 11.54 18.28
C ILE A 216 5.46 12.70 19.09
N ARG A 217 4.32 13.25 18.67
CA ARG A 217 3.64 14.33 19.40
C ARG A 217 3.12 13.86 20.75
#